data_AF-S9PCI0-F1
#
_entry.id   AF-S9PCI0-F1
#
_cell.length_a   1.000
_cell.length_b   1.000
_cell.length_c   1.000
_cell.angle_alpha   90.00
_cell.angle_beta   90.00
_cell.angle_gamma   90.00
#
_symmetry.space_group_name_H-M   'P 1'
#
loop_
_entity.id
_entity.type
_entity.pdbx_description
1 polymer ?
#
loop_
_entity_poly.entity_id
_entity_poly.type
_entity_poly.pdbx_seq_one_letter_code
_entity_poly.pdbx_strand_id
1 'polypeptide(L)'
;MLPSVPTLKKLCEILRIPSDVLLGLTPAQENFWTKETPARPTEEPVEIRRLVRTVKKLEPAEFRLLSLIATGLLRLRIVRQGRPAPPGPPRPS
;
A
#
# COMPACT_ATOMS: atom_id res chain seq x y z
N MET A 1 3.11 -31.32 -11.98
CA MET A 1 2.04 -31.04 -12.96
C MET A 1 1.81 -29.54 -12.96
N LEU A 2 2.29 -28.80 -13.97
CA LEU A 2 2.00 -27.37 -14.08
C LEU A 2 0.61 -27.17 -14.67
N PRO A 3 -0.22 -26.26 -14.12
CA PRO A 3 -1.48 -25.91 -14.74
C PRO A 3 -1.22 -25.32 -16.13
N SER A 4 -2.14 -25.53 -17.07
CA SER A 4 -2.09 -24.81 -18.34
C SER A 4 -2.15 -23.30 -18.09
N VAL A 5 -1.50 -22.51 -18.95
CA VAL A 5 -1.48 -21.04 -18.88
C VAL A 5 -2.86 -20.40 -18.62
N PRO A 6 -3.96 -20.80 -19.30
CA PRO A 6 -5.28 -20.23 -19.02
C PRO A 6 -5.81 -20.59 -17.62
N THR A 7 -5.50 -21.78 -17.12
CA THR A 7 -5.90 -22.22 -15.77
C THR A 7 -5.09 -21.48 -14.70
N LEU A 8 -3.79 -21.29 -14.93
CA LEU A 8 -2.95 -20.47 -14.06
C LEU A 8 -3.46 -19.04 -13.97
N LYS A 9 -3.84 -18.43 -15.11
CA LYS A 9 -4.43 -17.08 -15.15
C LYS A 9 -5.70 -17.00 -14.31
N LYS A 10 -6.63 -17.96 -14.48
CA LYS A 10 -7.86 -18.05 -13.68
C LYS A 10 -7.56 -18.19 -12.18
N LEU A 11 -6.58 -19.02 -11.82
CA LEU A 11 -6.17 -19.19 -10.42
C LEU A 11 -5.56 -17.91 -9.84
N CYS A 12 -4.71 -17.21 -10.59
CA CYS A 12 -4.14 -15.92 -10.18
C CYS A 12 -5.23 -14.86 -9.97
N GLU A 13 -6.24 -14.83 -10.83
CA GLU A 13 -7.40 -13.93 -10.73
C GLU A 13 -8.29 -14.26 -9.51
N ILE A 14 -8.62 -15.54 -9.31
CA ILE A 14 -9.50 -16.00 -8.22
C ILE A 14 -8.82 -15.83 -6.86
N LEU A 15 -7.57 -16.28 -6.74
CA LEU A 15 -6.82 -16.26 -5.49
C LEU A 15 -6.19 -14.89 -5.21
N ARG A 16 -6.15 -14.00 -6.22
CA ARG A 16 -5.49 -12.68 -6.16
C ARG A 16 -4.01 -12.76 -5.77
N ILE A 17 -3.34 -13.83 -6.20
CA ILE A 17 -1.91 -14.07 -5.97
C ILE A 17 -1.17 -13.88 -7.29
N PRO A 18 -0.07 -13.10 -7.34
CA PRO A 18 0.74 -12.98 -8.55
C PRO A 18 1.33 -14.33 -8.95
N SER A 19 1.50 -14.54 -10.26
CA SER A 19 2.01 -15.81 -10.81
C SER A 19 3.33 -16.22 -10.21
N ASP A 20 4.22 -15.27 -9.93
CA ASP A 20 5.56 -15.53 -9.40
C ASP A 20 5.52 -16.09 -7.97
N VAL A 21 4.48 -15.78 -7.21
CA VAL A 21 4.25 -16.34 -5.86
C VAL A 21 3.55 -17.70 -5.97
N LEU A 22 2.55 -17.82 -6.86
CA LEU A 22 1.83 -19.08 -7.06
C LEU A 22 2.75 -20.19 -7.61
N LEU A 23 3.73 -19.82 -8.44
CA LEU A 23 4.75 -20.72 -8.98
C LEU A 23 5.98 -20.87 -8.06
N GLY A 24 6.03 -20.20 -6.92
CA GLY A 24 7.15 -20.29 -5.97
C GLY A 24 8.46 -19.69 -6.47
N LEU A 25 8.40 -18.80 -7.49
CA LEU A 25 9.56 -18.10 -8.06
C LEU A 25 10.03 -16.93 -7.18
N THR A 26 9.15 -16.42 -6.31
CA THR A 26 9.47 -15.34 -5.36
C THR A 26 8.93 -15.67 -3.96
N PRO A 27 9.68 -15.31 -2.90
CA PRO A 27 9.18 -15.47 -1.53
C PRO A 27 7.96 -14.57 -1.31
N ALA A 28 6.88 -15.14 -0.76
CA ALA A 28 5.61 -14.43 -0.56
C ALA A 28 5.73 -13.12 0.23
N GLN A 29 6.76 -12.98 1.08
CA GLN A 29 7.01 -11.76 1.86
C GLN A 29 7.44 -10.55 1.02
N GLU A 30 8.10 -10.75 -0.12
CA GLU A 30 8.69 -9.65 -0.89
C GLU A 30 7.64 -8.87 -1.71
N ASN A 31 6.51 -9.51 -2.00
CA ASN A 31 5.41 -8.93 -2.79
C ASN A 31 4.27 -8.33 -1.96
N PHE A 32 4.30 -8.43 -0.62
CA PHE A 32 3.28 -7.82 0.23
C PHE A 32 3.27 -6.27 0.14
N TRP A 33 4.33 -5.66 -0.38
CA TRP A 33 4.50 -4.20 -0.44
C TRP A 33 4.42 -3.58 -1.84
N THR A 34 4.48 -4.38 -2.91
CA THR A 34 4.74 -3.88 -4.28
C THR A 34 3.57 -4.00 -5.25
N LYS A 35 2.45 -4.61 -4.87
CA LYS A 35 1.25 -4.59 -5.70
C LYS A 35 0.05 -4.29 -4.84
N GLU A 36 -0.36 -3.04 -4.92
CA GLU A 36 -1.66 -2.54 -4.52
C GLU A 36 -2.71 -3.55 -4.98
N THR A 37 -3.18 -4.34 -4.01
CA THR A 37 -4.33 -5.22 -4.20
C THR A 37 -5.45 -4.30 -4.68
N PRO A 38 -6.16 -4.56 -5.81
CA PRO A 38 -7.36 -3.82 -6.08
C PRO A 38 -8.29 -4.18 -4.93
N ALA A 39 -8.44 -3.22 -4.01
CA ALA A 39 -9.18 -3.40 -2.80
C ALA A 39 -10.53 -4.00 -3.20
N ARG A 40 -10.96 -5.05 -2.49
CA ARG A 40 -12.41 -5.27 -2.37
C ARG A 40 -13.03 -3.91 -2.01
N PRO A 41 -14.31 -3.65 -2.29
CA PRO A 41 -14.98 -2.50 -1.71
C PRO A 41 -15.12 -2.72 -0.19
N THR A 42 -14.00 -2.74 0.53
CA THR A 42 -13.92 -2.27 1.90
C THR A 42 -14.45 -0.87 1.78
N GLU A 43 -15.64 -0.64 2.32
CA GLU A 43 -16.23 0.68 2.37
C GLU A 43 -15.13 1.66 2.76
N GLU A 44 -14.72 2.49 1.81
CA GLU A 44 -13.75 3.53 2.11
C GLU A 44 -14.27 4.25 3.34
N PRO A 45 -13.45 4.44 4.39
CA PRO A 45 -13.89 5.15 5.58
C PRO A 45 -14.56 6.45 5.15
N VAL A 46 -15.67 6.80 5.81
CA VAL A 46 -16.55 7.91 5.41
C VAL A 46 -15.74 9.20 5.20
N GLU A 47 -14.67 9.36 5.97
CA GLU A 47 -13.66 10.41 5.91
C GLU A 47 -12.95 10.47 4.56
N ILE A 48 -12.52 9.33 4.00
CA ILE A 48 -11.88 9.24 2.68
C ILE A 48 -12.88 9.62 1.59
N ARG A 49 -14.11 9.09 1.64
CA ARG A 49 -15.14 9.43 0.65
C ARG A 49 -15.49 10.92 0.66
N ARG A 50 -15.57 11.51 1.85
CA ARG A 50 -15.76 12.97 2.01
C ARG A 50 -14.59 13.74 1.43
N LEU A 51 -13.35 13.34 1.75
CA LEU A 51 -12.15 13.97 1.20
C LEU A 51 -12.12 13.92 -0.31
N VAL A 52 -12.37 12.76 -0.93
CA VAL A 52 -12.41 12.59 -2.39
C VAL A 52 -13.46 13.50 -3.02
N ARG A 53 -14.64 13.63 -2.40
CA ARG A 53 -15.68 14.57 -2.87
C ARG A 53 -15.24 16.02 -2.79
N THR A 54 -14.54 16.42 -1.74
CA THR A 54 -14.01 17.78 -1.59
C THR A 54 -12.92 18.05 -2.62
N VAL A 55 -11.99 17.11 -2.79
CA VAL A 55 -10.87 17.20 -3.74
C VAL A 55 -11.37 17.33 -5.18
N LYS A 56 -12.45 16.62 -5.54
CA LYS A 56 -13.11 16.72 -6.86
C LYS A 56 -13.69 18.10 -7.17
N LYS A 57 -13.90 18.96 -6.16
CA LYS A 57 -14.43 20.33 -6.34
C LYS A 57 -13.34 21.40 -6.41
N LEU A 58 -12.08 21.03 -6.15
CA LEU A 58 -10.97 21.98 -6.13
C LEU A 58 -10.55 22.38 -7.55
N GLU A 59 -10.10 23.62 -7.67
CA GLU A 59 -9.44 24.06 -8.90
C GLU A 59 -8.06 23.42 -9.07
N PRO A 60 -7.52 23.35 -10.31
CA PRO A 60 -6.23 22.72 -10.56
C PRO A 60 -5.07 23.31 -9.72
N ALA A 61 -5.11 24.60 -9.41
CA ALA A 61 -4.11 25.26 -8.56
C ALA A 61 -4.19 24.80 -7.10
N GLU A 62 -5.40 24.72 -6.56
CA GLU A 62 -5.69 24.28 -5.19
C GLU A 62 -5.35 22.80 -4.99
N PHE A 63 -5.65 21.96 -5.99
CA PHE A 63 -5.29 20.55 -6.00
C PHE A 63 -3.79 20.33 -5.94
N ARG A 64 -3.00 21.14 -6.66
CA ARG A 64 -1.53 21.06 -6.64
C ARG A 64 -0.97 21.42 -5.27
N LEU A 65 -1.49 22.46 -4.63
CA LEU A 65 -1.10 22.84 -3.27
C LEU A 65 -1.39 21.71 -2.28
N LEU A 66 -2.60 21.14 -2.33
CA LEU A 66 -2.99 20.00 -1.50
C LEU A 66 -2.05 18.79 -1.72
N SER A 67 -1.71 18.50 -2.98
CA SER A 67 -0.81 17.39 -3.35
C SER A 67 0.59 17.58 -2.76
N LEU A 68 1.12 18.80 -2.77
CA LEU A 68 2.42 19.12 -2.17
C LEU A 68 2.40 18.91 -0.65
N ILE A 69 1.35 19.35 0.03
CA ILE A 69 1.17 19.17 1.48
C ILE A 69 1.08 17.69 1.82
N ALA A 70 0.25 16.92 1.11
CA ALA A 70 0.10 15.48 1.31
C ALA A 70 1.44 14.74 1.15
N THR A 71 2.20 15.09 0.11
CA THR A 71 3.53 14.52 -0.16
C THR A 71 4.50 14.84 0.98
N GLY A 72 4.49 16.08 1.49
CA GLY A 72 5.30 16.49 2.63
C GLY A 72 4.98 15.70 3.90
N LEU A 73 3.69 15.48 4.20
CA LEU A 73 3.26 14.69 5.34
C LEU A 73 3.73 13.22 5.26
N LEU A 74 3.66 12.62 4.08
CA LEU A 74 4.15 11.25 3.86
C LEU A 74 5.67 11.16 4.08
N ARG A 75 6.43 12.13 3.57
CA ARG A 75 7.88 12.20 3.79
C ARG A 75 8.23 12.34 5.27
N LEU A 76 7.53 13.22 6.00
CA LEU A 76 7.73 13.39 7.44
C LEU A 76 7.42 12.11 8.23
N ARG A 77 6.40 11.36 7.83
CA ARG A 77 6.06 10.08 8.47
C ARG A 77 7.16 9.05 8.28
N ILE A 78 7.73 8.94 7.08
CA ILE A 78 8.84 8.03 6.78
C ILE A 78 10.06 8.38 7.66
N VAL A 79 10.41 9.67 7.76
CA VAL A 79 11.52 10.12 8.61
C VAL A 79 11.28 9.81 10.09
N ARG A 80 10.05 9.97 10.58
CA ARG A 80 9.69 9.63 11.98
C ARG A 80 9.73 8.13 12.24
N GLN A 81 9.32 7.31 11.28
CA GLN A 81 9.33 5.85 11.42
C GLN A 81 10.74 5.25 11.27
N GLY A 82 11.64 5.94 10.55
CA GLY A 82 13.04 5.53 10.38
C GLY A 82 13.97 5.84 11.56
N ARG A 83 13.48 6.46 12.65
CA ARG A 83 14.28 6.70 13.87
C ARG A 83 14.09 5.55 14.86
N PRO A 84 15.01 4.57 14.95
CA PRO A 84 14.95 3.56 16.00
C PRO A 84 15.03 4.25 17.37
N ALA A 85 14.23 3.75 18.33
CA ALA A 85 14.22 4.25 19.69
C ALA A 85 15.64 4.25 20.28
N PRO A 86 16.05 5.28 21.03
CA PRO A 86 17.36 5.29 21.67
C PRO A 86 17.49 4.05 22.59
N PRO A 87 18.66 3.37 22.60
CA PRO A 87 18.87 2.27 23.52
C PRO A 87 18.65 2.79 24.94
N GLY A 88 17.67 2.19 25.63
CA GLY A 88 17.34 2.54 27.01
C GLY A 88 18.56 2.38 27.92
N PRO A 89 18.62 3.13 29.03
CA PRO A 89 19.76 3.08 29.95
C PRO A 89 19.95 1.64 30.49
N PRO A 90 21.21 1.22 30.71
CA PRO A 90 21.51 -0.12 31.19
C PRO A 90 20.83 -0.35 32.55
N ARG A 91 20.16 -1.49 32.67
CA ARG A 91 19.52 -1.91 33.93
C ARG A 91 20.61 -2.19 34.97
N PRO A 92 20.52 -1.64 36.18
CA PRO A 92 21.40 -2.03 37.28
C PRO A 92 21.09 -3.47 37.69
N SER A 93 22.17 -4.24 37.94
CA SER A 93 22.14 -5.62 38.43
C SER A 93 21.94 -5.67 39.95
#